data_AF-A0A812NWK6-F1
#
_entry.id   AF-A0A812NWK6-F1
#
_cell.length_a   1.000
_cell.length_b   1.000
_cell.length_c   1.000
_cell.angle_alpha   90.00
_cell.angle_beta   90.00
_cell.angle_gamma   90.00
#
_symmetry.space_group_name_H-M   'P 1'
#
loop_
_entity.id
_entity.type
_entity.pdbx_description
1 polymer ?
#
loop_
_entity_poly.entity_id
_entity_poly.type
_entity_poly.pdbx_seq_one_letter_code
_entity_poly.pdbx_strand_id
1 'polypeptide(L)'
;MEDASSVTTFEACRSAIQLFLPAWFLLENVDIDSGTEKDNESKSNSNLTLILQALTALGYTVRTFLLNSQDYGVPQRRVRLYFVGYRTADYMLPDDSESVKAELERRADMRAKKDEQKTREASKEKDGGDDDGIDDVKDKSKWQALHMSIAESRFLAQSF
;
A
#
# COMPACT_ATOMS: atom_id res chain seq x y z
N MET A 1 18.20 33.85 0.27
CA MET A 1 17.93 32.41 0.50
C MET A 1 16.67 32.15 -0.29
N GLU A 2 16.76 31.40 -1.39
CA GLU A 2 15.58 31.06 -2.18
C GLU A 2 14.72 30.14 -1.31
N ASP A 3 13.50 30.56 -0.98
CA ASP A 3 12.66 29.81 -0.05
C ASP A 3 12.38 28.42 -0.63
N ALA A 4 12.68 27.38 0.14
CA ALA A 4 12.41 26.01 -0.24
C ALA A 4 10.90 25.78 -0.25
N SER A 5 10.27 25.94 -1.42
CA SER A 5 8.86 25.63 -1.61
C SER A 5 8.67 24.16 -2.01
N SER A 6 7.50 23.60 -1.71
CA SER A 6 7.13 22.25 -2.14
C SER A 6 7.16 22.09 -3.66
N VAL A 7 6.81 23.16 -4.39
CA VAL A 7 6.85 23.18 -5.86
C VAL A 7 8.28 23.14 -6.37
N THR A 8 9.16 23.99 -5.81
CA THR A 8 10.59 24.02 -6.18
C THR A 8 11.26 22.67 -5.91
N THR A 9 10.92 22.05 -4.78
CA THR A 9 11.44 20.71 -4.42
C THR A 9 10.96 19.64 -5.40
N PHE A 10 9.66 19.67 -5.75
CA PHE A 10 9.11 18.74 -6.73
C PHE A 10 9.74 18.92 -8.12
N GLU A 11 9.90 20.15 -8.59
CA GLU A 11 10.53 20.43 -9.89
C GLU A 11 12.00 19.99 -9.93
N ALA A 12 12.73 20.10 -8.81
CA ALA A 12 14.08 19.57 -8.70
C ALA A 12 14.09 18.04 -8.82
N CYS A 13 13.19 17.34 -8.13
CA CYS A 13 13.02 15.88 -8.26
C CYS A 13 12.65 15.49 -9.69
N ARG A 14 11.68 16.19 -10.31
CA ARG A 14 11.25 15.95 -11.69
C ARG A 14 12.41 16.13 -12.67
N SER A 15 13.20 17.19 -12.52
CA SER A 15 14.38 17.47 -13.33
C SER A 15 15.44 16.38 -13.16
N ALA A 16 15.66 15.89 -11.93
CA ALA A 16 16.57 14.79 -11.68
C ALA A 16 16.10 13.49 -12.36
N ILE A 17 14.82 13.14 -12.27
CA ILE A 17 14.24 11.97 -12.95
C ILE A 17 14.43 12.09 -14.46
N GLN A 18 14.16 13.27 -15.03
CA GLN A 18 14.33 13.52 -16.47
C GLN A 18 15.79 13.44 -16.92
N LEU A 19 16.73 13.89 -16.10
CA LEU A 19 18.16 13.88 -16.41
C LEU A 19 18.76 12.47 -16.31
N PHE A 20 18.45 11.75 -15.23
CA PHE A 20 19.07 10.46 -14.94
C PHE A 20 18.33 9.28 -15.57
N LEU A 21 17.07 9.47 -15.96
CA LEU A 21 16.21 8.45 -16.56
C LEU A 21 16.32 7.10 -15.82
N PRO A 22 16.06 7.06 -14.50
CA PRO A 22 16.17 5.81 -13.75
C PRO A 22 15.12 4.80 -14.23
N ALA A 23 15.40 3.51 -14.08
CA ALA A 23 14.41 2.47 -14.36
C ALA A 23 13.18 2.58 -13.45
N TRP A 24 13.42 2.96 -12.19
CA TRP A 24 12.45 3.11 -11.11
C TRP A 24 12.76 4.35 -10.30
N PHE A 25 11.73 5.01 -9.77
CA PHE A 25 11.88 6.03 -8.75
C PHE A 25 10.81 5.88 -7.66
N LEU A 26 11.12 6.39 -6.47
CA LEU A 26 10.18 6.51 -5.37
C LEU A 26 10.25 7.93 -4.81
N LEU A 27 9.10 8.61 -4.76
CA LEU A 27 8.94 9.89 -4.08
C LEU A 27 7.99 9.70 -2.90
N GLU A 28 8.36 10.22 -1.73
CA GLU A 28 7.52 10.20 -0.53
C GLU A 28 7.06 11.62 -0.20
N ASN A 29 5.84 11.74 0.29
CA ASN A 29 5.30 12.99 0.80
C ASN A 29 4.24 12.75 1.89
N VAL A 30 3.84 13.83 2.57
CA VAL A 30 2.63 13.84 3.40
C VAL A 30 1.39 13.53 2.55
N ASP A 31 0.31 13.10 3.22
CA ASP A 31 -0.99 13.00 2.58
C ASP A 31 -1.48 14.41 2.18
N ILE A 32 -1.52 14.66 0.87
CA ILE A 32 -1.85 15.97 0.30
C ILE A 32 -3.36 16.18 0.09
N ASP A 33 -4.18 15.13 0.17
CA ASP A 33 -5.62 15.17 -0.15
C ASP A 33 -6.53 14.97 1.08
N SER A 34 -6.02 14.42 2.20
CA SER A 34 -6.78 14.17 3.44
C SER A 34 -7.39 15.39 4.15
N GLY A 35 -7.11 16.62 3.70
CA GLY A 35 -7.58 17.86 4.31
C GLY A 35 -8.53 18.69 3.44
N THR A 36 -8.81 18.25 2.22
CA THR A 36 -9.71 18.97 1.31
C THR A 36 -11.07 18.30 1.28
N GLU A 37 -11.99 18.76 2.12
CA GLU A 37 -13.43 18.61 1.85
C GLU A 37 -13.72 19.36 0.55
N LYS A 38 -13.72 18.67 -0.59
CA LYS A 38 -14.04 19.29 -1.87
C LYS A 38 -14.94 18.39 -2.68
N ASP A 39 -16.04 19.00 -3.10
CA ASP A 39 -17.08 18.47 -3.96
C ASP A 39 -16.51 17.72 -5.16
N ASN A 40 -17.25 16.71 -5.63
CA ASN A 40 -16.84 15.72 -6.64
C ASN A 40 -16.28 16.31 -7.96
N GLU A 41 -16.49 17.61 -8.22
CA GLU A 41 -16.04 18.32 -9.41
C GLU A 41 -14.55 18.77 -9.34
N SER A 42 -13.96 18.90 -8.15
CA SER A 42 -12.56 19.35 -7.96
C SER A 42 -11.49 18.25 -8.08
N LYS A 43 -11.88 16.97 -8.24
CA LYS A 43 -10.92 15.84 -8.34
C LYS A 43 -10.01 15.92 -9.56
N SER A 44 -10.44 16.60 -10.63
CA SER A 44 -9.67 16.78 -11.87
C SER A 44 -8.43 17.67 -11.70
N ASN A 45 -8.41 18.55 -10.68
CA ASN A 45 -7.36 19.57 -10.48
C ASN A 45 -6.67 19.47 -9.11
N SER A 46 -6.63 18.29 -8.47
CA SER A 46 -5.86 18.13 -7.23
C SER A 46 -4.36 18.21 -7.50
N ASN A 47 -3.58 18.60 -6.47
CA ASN A 47 -2.12 18.58 -6.54
C ASN A 47 -1.61 17.17 -6.88
N LEU A 48 -2.30 16.12 -6.41
CA LEU A 48 -2.02 14.74 -6.76
C LEU A 48 -2.10 14.51 -8.27
N THR A 49 -3.19 14.94 -8.91
CA THR A 49 -3.40 14.79 -10.35
C THR A 49 -2.33 15.52 -11.16
N LEU A 50 -1.96 16.74 -10.76
CA LEU A 50 -0.90 17.51 -11.43
C LEU A 50 0.47 16.82 -11.33
N ILE A 51 0.81 16.30 -10.15
CA ILE A 51 2.06 15.54 -9.93
C ILE A 51 2.07 14.28 -10.80
N LEU A 52 0.97 13.51 -10.83
CA LEU A 52 0.86 12.30 -11.63
C LEU A 52 0.98 12.59 -13.12
N GLN A 53 0.32 13.64 -13.62
CA GLN A 53 0.45 14.08 -15.01
C GLN A 53 1.89 14.46 -15.36
N ALA A 54 2.55 15.25 -14.52
CA ALA A 54 3.93 15.68 -14.74
C ALA A 54 4.91 14.51 -14.77
N LEU A 55 4.76 13.52 -13.88
CA LEU A 55 5.60 12.32 -13.87
C LEU A 55 5.29 11.38 -15.04
N THR A 56 4.02 11.23 -15.41
CA THR A 56 3.61 10.39 -16.56
C THR A 56 4.10 10.99 -17.88
N ALA A 57 4.12 12.31 -18.00
CA ALA A 57 4.65 13.01 -19.17
C ALA A 57 6.16 12.76 -19.39
N LEU A 58 6.90 12.31 -18.37
CA LEU A 58 8.30 11.87 -18.50
C LEU A 58 8.44 10.44 -19.07
N GLY A 59 7.33 9.76 -19.37
CA GLY A 59 7.33 8.38 -19.90
C GLY A 59 7.31 7.28 -18.83
N TYR A 60 6.91 7.62 -17.60
CA TYR A 60 6.80 6.66 -16.50
C TYR A 60 5.34 6.25 -16.28
N THR A 61 5.12 4.98 -15.96
CA THR A 61 3.90 4.56 -15.27
C THR A 61 4.11 4.81 -13.79
N VAL A 62 3.16 5.48 -13.14
CA VAL A 62 3.26 5.87 -11.73
C VAL A 62 2.09 5.32 -10.95
N ARG A 63 2.37 4.66 -9.82
CA ARG A 63 1.36 4.22 -8.84
C ARG A 63 1.53 4.96 -7.53
N THR A 64 0.42 5.19 -6.85
CA THR A 64 0.39 5.87 -5.55
C THR A 64 -0.06 4.93 -4.45
N PHE A 65 0.58 5.06 -3.29
CA PHE A 65 0.27 4.25 -2.12
C PHE A 65 0.16 5.13 -0.88
N LEU A 66 -0.93 4.99 -0.15
CA LEU A 66 -1.12 5.67 1.13
C LEU A 66 -0.88 4.67 2.26
N LEU A 67 0.27 4.74 2.89
CA LEU A 67 0.71 3.73 3.87
C LEU A 67 0.76 4.33 5.26
N ASN A 68 0.28 3.57 6.25
CA ASN A 68 0.38 3.95 7.65
C ASN A 68 1.50 3.17 8.34
N SER A 69 2.43 3.89 8.98
CA SER A 69 3.58 3.29 9.67
C SER A 69 3.17 2.27 10.75
N GLN A 70 1.98 2.44 11.37
CA GLN A 70 1.46 1.50 12.37
C GLN A 70 1.25 0.09 11.81
N ASP A 71 0.92 -0.02 10.52
CA ASP A 71 0.65 -1.29 9.85
C ASP A 71 1.94 -2.07 9.57
N TYR A 72 3.11 -1.45 9.77
CA TYR A 72 4.44 -2.03 9.53
C TYR A 72 5.25 -2.21 10.83
N GLY A 73 4.56 -2.31 11.97
CA GLY A 73 5.19 -2.61 13.26
C GLY A 73 5.91 -1.43 13.91
N VAL A 74 5.78 -0.22 13.37
CA VAL A 74 6.25 1.01 14.01
C VAL A 74 5.16 1.47 14.98
N PRO A 75 5.44 1.71 16.27
CA PRO A 75 4.45 2.18 17.23
C PRO A 75 4.14 3.68 17.03
N GLN A 76 3.77 4.07 15.80
CA GLN A 76 3.48 5.43 15.39
C GLN A 76 2.41 5.45 14.30
N ARG A 77 1.35 6.25 14.52
CA ARG A 77 0.32 6.53 13.50
C ARG A 77 0.80 7.65 12.59
N ARG A 78 1.51 7.30 11.53
CA ARG A 78 2.04 8.24 10.54
C ARG A 78 1.70 7.73 9.15
N VAL A 79 0.75 8.41 8.51
CA VAL A 79 0.34 8.15 7.13
C VAL A 79 1.24 8.94 6.18
N ARG A 80 1.70 8.28 5.11
CA ARG A 80 2.52 8.87 4.05
C ARG A 80 2.09 8.39 2.69
N LEU A 81 2.16 9.32 1.74
CA LEU A 81 1.88 9.10 0.34
C LEU A 81 3.19 8.78 -0.37
N TYR A 82 3.19 7.69 -1.11
CA TYR A 82 4.33 7.24 -1.91
C TYR A 82 3.93 7.22 -3.37
N PHE A 83 4.78 7.78 -4.23
CA PHE A 83 4.71 7.66 -5.69
C PHE A 83 5.79 6.69 -6.14
N VAL A 84 5.41 5.58 -6.76
CA VAL A 84 6.33 4.62 -7.35
C VAL A 84 6.21 4.70 -8.85
N GLY A 85 7.24 5.23 -9.49
CA GLY A 85 7.31 5.36 -10.95
C GLY A 85 8.27 4.35 -11.56
N TYR A 86 7.91 3.80 -12.71
CA TYR A 86 8.72 2.85 -13.45
C TYR A 86 8.47 2.94 -14.96
N ARG A 87 9.45 2.53 -15.76
CA ARG A 87 9.30 2.49 -17.21
C ARG A 87 8.68 1.17 -17.66
N THR A 88 7.49 1.23 -18.22
CA THR A 88 6.66 0.07 -18.62
C THR A 88 7.37 -0.88 -19.59
N ALA A 89 8.26 -0.35 -20.45
CA ALA A 89 8.99 -1.16 -21.41
C ALA A 89 10.05 -2.07 -20.75
N ASP A 90 10.54 -1.68 -19.57
CA ASP A 90 11.66 -2.36 -18.91
C ASP A 90 11.22 -3.17 -17.69
N TYR A 91 10.13 -2.77 -17.02
CA TYR A 91 9.72 -3.38 -15.76
C TYR A 91 8.20 -3.29 -15.53
N MET A 92 7.59 -4.40 -15.11
CA MET A 92 6.22 -4.42 -14.57
C MET A 92 6.29 -4.44 -13.04
N LEU A 93 5.38 -3.72 -12.37
CA LEU A 93 5.19 -3.91 -10.93
C LEU A 93 4.76 -5.35 -10.65
N PRO A 94 5.10 -5.91 -9.47
CA PRO A 94 4.73 -7.26 -9.09
C PRO A 94 3.26 -7.56 -9.43
N ASP A 95 2.31 -6.73 -9.01
CA ASP A 95 0.86 -6.94 -9.25
C ASP A 95 0.45 -7.03 -10.73
N ASP A 96 1.26 -6.51 -11.66
CA ASP A 96 1.00 -6.60 -13.10
C ASP A 96 1.58 -7.86 -13.73
N SER A 97 2.48 -8.55 -13.03
CA SER A 97 3.03 -9.83 -13.47
C SER A 97 2.05 -10.96 -13.22
N GLU A 98 1.85 -11.82 -14.23
CA GLU A 98 1.02 -13.02 -14.11
C GLU A 98 1.48 -13.92 -12.95
N SER A 99 2.77 -13.93 -12.64
CA SER A 99 3.34 -14.65 -11.50
C SER A 99 2.82 -14.18 -10.14
N VAL A 100 2.58 -12.88 -9.97
CA VAL A 100 2.11 -12.33 -8.68
C VAL A 100 0.60 -12.38 -8.60
N LYS A 101 -0.12 -12.18 -9.71
CA LYS A 101 -1.57 -12.46 -9.76
C LYS A 101 -1.85 -13.91 -9.37
N ALA A 102 -1.08 -14.85 -9.91
CA ALA A 102 -1.18 -16.27 -9.55
C ALA A 102 -0.84 -16.54 -8.08
N GLU A 103 0.17 -15.88 -7.50
CA GLU A 103 0.49 -16.03 -6.08
C GLU A 103 -0.57 -15.40 -5.16
N LEU A 104 -1.17 -14.26 -5.55
CA LEU A 104 -2.28 -13.64 -4.83
C LEU A 104 -3.51 -14.53 -4.83
N GLU A 105 -3.85 -15.12 -5.97
CA GLU A 105 -4.94 -16.09 -6.11
C GLU A 105 -4.68 -17.36 -5.28
N ARG A 106 -3.47 -17.92 -5.35
CA ARG A 106 -3.05 -19.06 -4.51
C ARG A 106 -3.18 -18.75 -3.02
N ARG A 107 -2.81 -17.54 -2.60
CA ARG A 107 -2.94 -17.10 -1.19
C ARG A 107 -4.40 -16.91 -0.78
N ALA A 108 -5.26 -16.40 -1.67
CA ALA A 108 -6.70 -16.29 -1.42
C ALA A 108 -7.33 -17.68 -1.23
N ASP A 109 -7.00 -18.65 -2.08
CA ASP A 109 -7.46 -20.04 -1.97
C ASP A 109 -7.02 -20.71 -0.66
N MET A 110 -5.76 -20.48 -0.25
CA MET A 110 -5.24 -21.01 1.00
C MET A 110 -5.94 -20.40 2.22
N ARG A 111 -6.31 -19.12 2.16
CA ARG A 111 -7.09 -18.44 3.22
C ARG A 111 -8.50 -19.01 3.28
N ALA A 112 -9.19 -19.16 2.15
CA ALA A 112 -10.53 -19.74 2.10
C ALA A 112 -10.56 -21.16 2.68
N LYS A 113 -9.60 -22.02 2.31
CA LYS A 113 -9.47 -23.38 2.85
C LYS A 113 -9.18 -23.40 4.35
N LYS A 114 -8.37 -22.47 4.84
CA LYS A 114 -8.05 -22.34 6.27
C LYS A 114 -9.27 -21.86 7.08
N ASP A 115 -10.06 -20.95 6.52
CA ASP A 115 -11.28 -20.46 7.15
C ASP A 115 -12.37 -21.54 7.17
N GLU A 116 -12.50 -22.34 6.10
CA GLU A 116 -13.36 -23.53 6.09
C GLU A 116 -12.94 -24.57 7.15
N GLN A 117 -11.64 -24.83 7.27
CA GLN A 117 -11.10 -25.75 8.28
C GLN A 117 -11.37 -25.24 9.70
N LYS A 118 -11.10 -23.96 9.97
CA LYS A 118 -11.43 -23.34 11.26
C LYS A 118 -12.92 -23.40 11.57
N THR A 119 -13.78 -23.18 10.58
CA THR A 119 -15.24 -23.25 10.74
C THR A 119 -15.69 -24.67 11.09
N ARG A 120 -15.05 -25.69 10.48
CA ARG A 120 -15.28 -27.11 10.80
C ARG A 120 -14.74 -27.52 12.17
N GLU A 121 -13.63 -26.96 12.60
CA GLU A 121 -13.03 -27.23 13.93
C GLU A 121 -13.85 -26.54 15.04
N ALA A 122 -14.25 -25.28 14.85
CA ALA A 122 -15.10 -24.54 15.79
C ALA A 122 -16.51 -25.15 15.94
N SER A 123 -17.00 -25.88 14.93
CA SER A 123 -18.26 -26.63 15.04
C SER A 123 -18.11 -27.97 15.74
N LYS A 124 -16.90 -28.55 15.81
CA LYS A 124 -16.60 -29.75 16.61
C LYS A 124 -16.33 -29.44 18.09
N GLU A 125 -15.74 -28.27 18.39
CA GLU A 125 -15.49 -27.84 19.78
C GLU A 125 -16.77 -27.44 20.53
N LYS A 126 -17.86 -27.09 19.83
CA LYS A 126 -19.15 -26.78 20.48
C LYS A 126 -19.92 -27.98 21.02
N ASP A 127 -19.50 -29.21 20.73
CA ASP A 127 -20.11 -30.45 21.27
C ASP A 127 -19.41 -30.98 22.54
N GLY A 128 -18.38 -30.30 23.06
CA GLY A 128 -17.71 -30.67 24.32
C GLY A 128 -17.63 -29.47 25.27
N GLY A 129 -18.47 -29.47 26.31
CA GLY A 129 -18.53 -28.39 27.30
C GLY A 129 -17.38 -28.38 28.34
N ASP A 130 -17.18 -27.15 28.83
CA ASP A 130 -16.65 -26.67 30.13
C ASP A 130 -15.12 -26.56 30.40
N ASP A 131 -14.70 -25.28 30.41
CA ASP A 131 -14.02 -24.51 31.48
C ASP A 131 -12.47 -24.43 31.63
N ASP A 132 -12.08 -23.18 31.95
CA ASP A 132 -10.88 -22.60 32.56
C ASP A 132 -9.51 -22.45 31.83
N GLY A 133 -9.09 -21.18 31.70
CA GLY A 133 -7.68 -20.77 31.84
C GLY A 133 -7.07 -19.91 30.73
N ILE A 134 -7.09 -18.58 30.92
CA ILE A 134 -6.33 -17.58 30.14
C ILE A 134 -4.95 -17.34 30.77
N ASP A 135 -3.89 -17.32 29.93
CA ASP A 135 -2.77 -16.34 29.85
C ASP A 135 -1.56 -17.02 29.16
N ASP A 136 -1.22 -16.80 27.88
CA ASP A 136 -0.85 -15.61 27.10
C ASP A 136 0.67 -15.31 27.05
N VAL A 137 1.11 -14.98 25.83
CA VAL A 137 2.34 -14.29 25.41
C VAL A 137 3.69 -15.03 25.40
N LYS A 138 3.98 -15.70 24.26
CA LYS A 138 5.26 -15.53 23.52
C LYS A 138 5.02 -15.70 22.01
N ASP A 139 4.30 -14.78 21.39
CA ASP A 139 4.14 -14.81 19.93
C ASP A 139 4.13 -13.41 19.31
N LYS A 140 5.26 -12.69 19.47
CA LYS A 140 5.52 -11.44 18.73
C LYS A 140 5.58 -11.66 17.22
N SER A 141 5.76 -12.90 16.76
CA SER A 141 5.86 -13.28 15.34
C SER A 141 4.50 -13.30 14.63
N LYS A 142 3.45 -13.78 15.32
CA LYS A 142 2.07 -13.78 14.79
C LYS A 142 1.56 -12.39 14.49
N TRP A 143 1.85 -11.41 15.35
CA TRP A 143 1.39 -10.05 15.14
C TRP A 143 2.05 -9.38 13.94
N GLN A 144 3.34 -9.64 13.68
CA GLN A 144 4.01 -9.12 12.49
C GLN A 144 3.45 -9.72 11.20
N ALA A 145 3.21 -11.04 11.18
CA ALA A 145 2.59 -11.71 10.05
C ALA A 145 1.13 -11.27 9.82
N LEU A 146 0.37 -11.04 10.89
CA LEU A 146 -1.01 -10.56 10.83
C LEU A 146 -1.07 -9.10 10.33
N HIS A 147 -0.18 -8.24 10.80
CA HIS A 147 -0.09 -6.85 10.33
C HIS A 147 0.29 -6.79 8.85
N MET A 148 1.27 -7.59 8.40
CA MET A 148 1.65 -7.69 6.99
C MET A 148 0.47 -8.19 6.14
N SER A 149 -0.21 -9.24 6.61
CA SER A 149 -1.41 -9.79 5.97
C SER A 149 -2.54 -8.76 5.87
N ILE A 150 -2.78 -7.97 6.92
CA ILE A 150 -3.84 -6.93 6.94
C ILE A 150 -3.46 -5.76 6.02
N ALA A 151 -2.20 -5.35 6.00
CA ALA A 151 -1.68 -4.33 5.09
C ALA A 151 -1.83 -4.75 3.62
N GLU A 152 -1.43 -5.98 3.29
CA GLU A 152 -1.62 -6.58 1.95
C GLU A 152 -3.10 -6.66 1.55
N SER A 153 -3.99 -7.00 2.49
CA SER A 153 -5.43 -7.14 2.22
C SER A 153 -6.13 -5.80 1.95
N ARG A 154 -5.69 -4.72 2.63
CA ARG A 154 -6.25 -3.38 2.45
C ARG A 154 -5.76 -2.70 1.17
N PHE A 155 -4.54 -3.02 0.74
CA PHE A 155 -3.94 -2.54 -0.50
C PHE A 155 -4.73 -2.97 -1.75
N LEU A 156 -5.23 -4.21 -1.75
CA LEU A 156 -6.06 -4.74 -2.84
C LEU A 156 -7.50 -4.18 -2.84
N ALA A 157 -8.00 -3.75 -1.69
CA ALA A 157 -9.37 -3.22 -1.56
C ALA A 157 -9.52 -1.75 -1.99
N GLN A 158 -8.41 -1.01 -2.17
CA GLN A 158 -8.41 0.40 -2.59
C GLN A 158 -8.05 0.58 -4.08
N SER A 159 -7.86 -0.52 -4.82
CA SER A 159 -7.59 -0.49 -6.26
C SER A 159 -8.88 -0.68 -7.07
N PHE A 160 -9.83 0.26 -6.94
CA PHE A 160 -10.96 0.45 -7.87
C PHE A 160 -11.40 1.92 -7.85
#